data_AF-A0A1F3EXY3-F1
#
_entry.id   AF-A0A1F3EXY3-F1
#
_cell.length_a   1.000
_cell.length_b   1.000
_cell.length_c   1.000
_cell.angle_alpha   90.00
_cell.angle_beta   90.00
_cell.angle_gamma   90.00
#
_symmetry.space_group_name_H-M   'P 1'
#
loop_
_entity.id
_entity.type
_entity.pdbx_description
1 polymer ?
#
loop_
_entity_poly.entity_id
_entity_poly.type
_entity_poly.pdbx_seq_one_letter_code
_entity_poly.pdbx_strand_id
1 'polypeptide(L)'
;MKNIKLLILIFLQACSQMYSQKSENITVQKFKEYCDSGKGIILDVRTPGEYTKGHIEGATHINIADKAFENKINLMQKDKPIYVYCLSGGRSASASQILKKNGFKEVYNLDGGILSWQKAGFNLETSKEVVTSSTPELTSNELNKILKTNKLVLCDFNAAWCAPCKQMLPIIEKTETDFKSKINVQKIDIESSSELAKSYNVFSIPTFLLFKDGKKVWEKNGVISYVELTEIIKKNL
;
A
#
# COMPACT_ATOMS: atom_id res chain seq x y z
N MET A 1 -34.76 57.33 1.92
CA MET A 1 -35.49 56.40 1.03
C MET A 1 -34.53 55.30 0.58
N LYS A 2 -34.41 54.23 1.38
CA LYS A 2 -34.65 52.84 0.99
C LYS A 2 -34.27 52.52 -0.46
N ASN A 3 -33.12 51.87 -0.66
CA ASN A 3 -32.91 50.90 -1.74
C ASN A 3 -31.97 49.79 -1.24
N ILE A 4 -32.61 48.84 -0.56
CA ILE A 4 -32.16 47.46 -0.40
C ILE A 4 -31.96 46.89 -1.81
N LYS A 5 -30.74 46.49 -2.17
CA LYS A 5 -30.51 45.52 -3.27
C LYS A 5 -29.38 44.56 -2.91
N LEU A 6 -29.84 43.39 -2.46
CA LEU A 6 -29.37 42.06 -2.84
C LEU A 6 -27.93 41.70 -2.45
N LEU A 7 -27.80 41.27 -1.19
CA LEU A 7 -26.73 40.37 -0.76
C LEU A 7 -26.91 39.04 -1.50
N ILE A 8 -26.18 38.82 -2.58
CA ILE A 8 -26.10 37.50 -3.22
C ILE A 8 -25.24 36.65 -2.30
N LEU A 9 -25.90 35.88 -1.43
CA LEU A 9 -25.32 34.79 -0.70
C LEU A 9 -24.94 33.72 -1.75
N ILE A 10 -23.71 33.79 -2.26
CA ILE A 10 -23.13 32.72 -3.07
C ILE A 10 -22.97 31.54 -2.11
N PHE A 11 -24.01 30.71 -2.05
CA PHE A 11 -23.92 29.32 -1.66
C PHE A 11 -22.92 28.70 -2.64
N LEU A 12 -21.64 28.69 -2.27
CA LEU A 12 -20.70 27.70 -2.80
C LEU A 12 -21.24 26.36 -2.31
N GLN A 13 -22.19 25.83 -3.08
CA GLN A 13 -22.57 24.44 -3.05
C GLN A 13 -21.25 23.69 -3.11
N ALA A 14 -20.84 23.17 -1.95
CA ALA A 14 -19.86 22.11 -1.90
C ALA A 14 -20.41 21.07 -2.87
N CYS A 15 -19.77 20.97 -4.02
CA CYS A 15 -19.98 19.88 -4.95
C CYS A 15 -19.48 18.65 -4.19
N SER A 16 -20.33 18.09 -3.34
CA SER A 16 -20.21 16.70 -2.93
C SER A 16 -20.46 15.92 -4.20
N GLN A 17 -19.43 15.81 -5.03
CA GLN A 17 -19.28 14.63 -5.86
C GLN A 17 -19.40 13.48 -4.88
N MET A 18 -20.61 12.90 -4.82
CA MET A 18 -20.78 11.53 -4.36
C MET A 18 -19.90 10.72 -5.30
N TYR A 19 -18.66 10.48 -4.90
CA TYR A 19 -17.80 9.52 -5.57
C TYR A 19 -18.54 8.19 -5.44
N SER A 20 -19.20 7.77 -6.51
CA SER A 20 -19.97 6.53 -6.55
C SER A 20 -19.03 5.37 -6.26
N GLN A 21 -19.12 4.85 -5.04
CA GLN A 21 -18.31 3.72 -4.60
C GLN A 21 -18.77 2.47 -5.37
N LYS A 22 -17.88 1.92 -6.21
CA LYS A 22 -18.18 0.76 -7.03
C LYS A 22 -17.79 -0.50 -6.28
N SER A 23 -18.76 -1.36 -6.01
CA SER A 23 -18.50 -2.65 -5.38
C SER A 23 -19.39 -3.74 -5.93
N GLU A 24 -18.77 -4.88 -6.23
CA GLU A 24 -19.39 -5.96 -6.98
C GLU A 24 -18.78 -7.30 -6.54
N ASN A 25 -19.61 -8.34 -6.44
CA ASN A 25 -19.12 -9.72 -6.44
C ASN A 25 -18.85 -10.11 -7.89
N ILE A 26 -17.64 -10.54 -8.21
CA ILE A 26 -17.23 -10.85 -9.58
C ILE A 26 -16.85 -12.32 -9.72
N THR A 27 -17.05 -12.84 -10.93
CA THR A 27 -16.69 -14.22 -11.29
C THR A 27 -15.17 -14.40 -11.26
N VAL A 28 -14.73 -15.67 -11.15
CA VAL A 28 -13.30 -16.02 -11.13
C VAL A 28 -12.57 -15.58 -12.40
N GLN A 29 -13.21 -15.61 -13.58
CA GLN A 29 -12.61 -15.15 -14.83
C GLN A 29 -12.35 -13.63 -14.81
N LYS A 30 -13.37 -12.84 -14.44
CA LYS A 30 -13.25 -11.38 -14.32
C LYS A 30 -12.25 -10.98 -13.24
N PHE A 31 -12.21 -11.74 -12.14
CA PHE A 31 -11.22 -11.53 -11.09
C PHE A 31 -9.79 -11.78 -11.58
N LYS A 32 -9.56 -12.88 -12.32
CA LYS A 32 -8.26 -13.17 -12.96
C LYS A 32 -7.83 -12.05 -13.91
N GLU A 33 -8.72 -11.58 -14.78
CA GLU A 33 -8.44 -10.46 -15.69
C GLU A 33 -8.03 -9.19 -14.93
N TYR A 34 -8.70 -8.92 -13.81
CA TYR A 34 -8.39 -7.77 -12.96
C TYR A 34 -7.03 -7.90 -12.26
N CYS A 35 -6.73 -9.08 -11.71
CA CYS A 35 -5.40 -9.40 -11.17
C CYS A 35 -4.31 -9.17 -12.22
N ASP A 36 -4.50 -9.72 -13.43
CA ASP A 36 -3.51 -9.67 -14.52
C ASP A 36 -3.30 -8.25 -15.08
N SER A 37 -4.29 -7.37 -14.91
CA SER A 37 -4.17 -5.98 -15.35
C SER A 37 -3.11 -5.18 -14.58
N GLY A 38 -2.74 -5.63 -13.36
CA GLY A 38 -1.81 -4.93 -12.47
C GLY A 38 -2.30 -3.57 -11.97
N LYS A 39 -3.57 -3.22 -12.19
CA LYS A 39 -4.11 -1.88 -11.86
C LYS A 39 -4.53 -1.73 -10.40
N GLY A 40 -4.77 -2.84 -9.70
CA GLY A 40 -5.32 -2.86 -8.34
C GLY A 40 -4.48 -3.70 -7.37
N ILE A 41 -4.92 -3.73 -6.12
CA ILE A 41 -4.30 -4.52 -5.05
C ILE A 41 -5.12 -5.78 -4.83
N ILE A 42 -4.47 -6.93 -4.98
CA ILE A 42 -5.03 -8.23 -4.64
C ILE A 42 -4.92 -8.39 -3.12
N LEU A 43 -6.04 -8.61 -2.43
CA LEU A 43 -6.10 -8.69 -0.97
C LEU A 43 -6.62 -10.05 -0.52
N ASP A 44 -5.75 -10.84 0.11
CA ASP A 44 -6.10 -12.07 0.81
C ASP A 44 -6.41 -11.77 2.27
N VAL A 45 -7.65 -12.04 2.70
CA VAL A 45 -8.09 -11.79 4.08
C VAL A 45 -8.19 -13.03 4.95
N ARG A 46 -7.58 -14.14 4.51
CA ARG A 46 -7.57 -15.42 5.24
C ARG A 46 -6.57 -15.40 6.40
N THR A 47 -6.53 -16.48 7.18
CA THR A 47 -5.53 -16.66 8.24
C THR A 47 -4.12 -16.83 7.65
N PRO A 48 -3.04 -16.53 8.41
CA PRO A 48 -1.66 -16.74 7.95
C PRO A 48 -1.40 -18.17 7.48
N GLY A 49 -1.91 -19.17 8.20
CA GLY A 49 -1.73 -20.58 7.84
C GLY A 49 -2.48 -21.00 6.56
N GLU A 50 -3.55 -20.30 6.17
CA GLU A 50 -4.20 -20.50 4.87
C GLU A 50 -3.41 -19.84 3.74
N TYR A 51 -2.86 -18.64 3.97
CA TYR A 51 -2.07 -17.90 2.99
C TYR A 51 -0.76 -18.63 2.64
N THR A 52 -0.01 -19.08 3.65
CA THR A 52 1.29 -19.76 3.43
C THR A 52 1.15 -21.05 2.64
N LYS A 53 0.05 -21.78 2.83
CA LYS A 53 -0.25 -23.04 2.11
C LYS A 53 -0.60 -22.85 0.63
N GLY A 54 -0.95 -21.63 0.21
CA GLY A 54 -1.36 -21.35 -1.16
C GLY A 54 -2.18 -20.07 -1.24
N HIS A 55 -1.74 -19.09 -2.03
CA HIS A 55 -2.40 -17.80 -2.26
C HIS A 55 -2.28 -17.36 -3.73
N ILE A 56 -3.08 -16.38 -4.14
CA ILE A 56 -2.98 -15.79 -5.48
C ILE A 56 -1.68 -14.99 -5.58
N GLU A 57 -0.92 -15.17 -6.67
CA GLU A 57 0.33 -14.45 -6.93
C GLU A 57 0.18 -12.94 -6.72
N GLY A 58 1.14 -12.33 -6.03
CA GLY A 58 1.13 -10.89 -5.75
C GLY A 58 0.07 -10.44 -4.72
N ALA A 59 -0.58 -11.34 -4.00
CA ALA A 59 -1.56 -10.97 -2.98
C ALA A 59 -0.92 -10.31 -1.74
N THR A 60 -1.45 -9.15 -1.37
CA THR A 60 -1.30 -8.51 -0.06
C THR A 60 -2.08 -9.34 0.97
N HIS A 61 -1.47 -9.69 2.10
CA HIS A 61 -2.09 -10.55 3.11
C HIS A 61 -2.43 -9.77 4.37
N ILE A 62 -3.72 -9.57 4.65
CA ILE A 62 -4.17 -8.93 5.88
C ILE A 62 -5.33 -9.74 6.45
N ASN A 63 -5.06 -10.55 7.47
CA ASN A 63 -6.06 -11.39 8.11
C ASN A 63 -7.21 -10.54 8.71
N ILE A 64 -8.45 -10.75 8.25
CA ILE A 64 -9.61 -10.01 8.76
C ILE A 64 -9.88 -10.25 10.26
N ALA A 65 -9.42 -11.37 10.81
CA ALA A 65 -9.57 -11.67 12.22
C ALA A 65 -8.54 -10.95 13.13
N ASP A 66 -7.54 -10.28 12.54
CA ASP A 66 -6.56 -9.49 13.29
C ASP A 66 -7.21 -8.19 13.79
N LYS A 67 -6.99 -7.85 15.07
CA LYS A 67 -7.43 -6.57 15.65
C LYS A 67 -6.85 -5.36 14.91
N ALA A 68 -5.68 -5.53 14.29
CA ALA A 68 -5.02 -4.50 13.50
C ALA A 68 -5.53 -4.42 12.04
N PHE A 69 -6.53 -5.21 11.63
CA PHE A 69 -7.01 -5.25 10.24
C PHE A 69 -7.35 -3.85 9.69
N GLU A 70 -8.16 -3.07 10.42
CA GLU A 70 -8.54 -1.71 9.97
C GLU A 70 -7.34 -0.75 9.91
N ASN A 71 -6.39 -0.87 10.83
CA ASN A 71 -5.18 -0.06 10.81
C ASN A 71 -4.32 -0.39 9.58
N LYS A 72 -4.16 -1.68 9.25
CA LYS A 72 -3.37 -2.14 8.10
C LYS A 72 -3.99 -1.72 6.77
N ILE A 73 -5.31 -1.90 6.58
CA ILE A 73 -5.96 -1.44 5.34
C ILE A 73 -5.89 0.09 5.21
N ASN A 74 -5.88 0.84 6.31
CA ASN A 74 -5.77 2.29 6.23
C ASN A 74 -4.41 2.77 5.71
N LEU A 75 -3.39 1.91 5.73
CA LEU A 75 -2.08 2.14 5.12
C LEU A 75 -2.01 1.72 3.64
N MET A 76 -3.06 1.10 3.09
CA MET A 76 -3.10 0.75 1.67
C MET A 76 -3.49 1.95 0.79
N GLN A 77 -3.18 1.86 -0.50
CA GLN A 77 -3.49 2.89 -1.49
C GLN A 77 -4.99 2.93 -1.81
N LYS A 78 -5.74 3.84 -1.17
CA LYS A 78 -7.21 3.95 -1.29
C LYS A 78 -7.73 4.37 -2.67
N ASP A 79 -6.85 4.92 -3.51
CA ASP A 79 -7.11 5.29 -4.90
C ASP A 79 -7.05 4.10 -5.87
N LYS A 80 -6.48 2.96 -5.42
CA LYS A 80 -6.39 1.75 -6.24
C LYS A 80 -7.61 0.86 -6.08
N PRO A 81 -8.07 0.19 -7.15
CA PRO A 81 -9.04 -0.90 -7.03
C PRO A 81 -8.55 -1.99 -6.10
N ILE A 82 -9.44 -2.53 -5.26
CA ILE A 82 -9.14 -3.68 -4.39
C ILE A 82 -9.84 -4.92 -4.94
N TYR A 83 -9.07 -5.98 -5.13
CA TYR A 83 -9.54 -7.30 -5.53
C TYR A 83 -9.42 -8.22 -4.31
N VAL A 84 -10.49 -8.36 -3.55
CA VAL A 84 -10.47 -9.03 -2.24
C VAL A 84 -11.04 -10.44 -2.33
N TYR A 85 -10.37 -11.39 -1.66
CA TYR A 85 -10.83 -12.77 -1.60
C TYR A 85 -10.54 -13.42 -0.25
N CYS A 86 -11.27 -14.50 0.04
CA CYS A 86 -10.99 -15.38 1.15
C CYS A 86 -11.09 -16.85 0.71
N LEU A 87 -11.41 -17.78 1.60
CA LEU A 87 -11.59 -19.19 1.21
C LEU A 87 -12.78 -19.38 0.24
N SER A 88 -13.98 -18.97 0.64
CA SER A 88 -15.23 -19.25 -0.08
C SER A 88 -16.10 -18.01 -0.38
N GLY A 89 -15.63 -16.80 -0.05
CA GLY A 89 -16.32 -15.54 -0.33
C GLY A 89 -16.94 -14.82 0.89
N GLY A 90 -17.22 -15.54 2.00
CA GLY A 90 -17.87 -14.94 3.18
C GLY A 90 -17.04 -13.87 3.89
N ARG A 91 -15.81 -14.21 4.32
CA ARG A 91 -14.90 -13.25 4.97
C ARG A 91 -14.54 -12.06 4.08
N SER A 92 -14.37 -12.26 2.79
CA SER A 92 -14.05 -11.19 1.84
C SER A 92 -15.24 -10.29 1.53
N ALA A 93 -16.47 -10.79 1.61
CA ALA A 93 -17.67 -9.96 1.60
C ALA A 93 -17.71 -9.02 2.82
N SER A 94 -17.39 -9.53 4.02
CA SER A 94 -17.25 -8.68 5.23
C SER A 94 -16.12 -7.66 5.08
N ALA A 95 -14.93 -8.09 4.63
CA ALA A 95 -13.81 -7.20 4.36
C ALA A 95 -14.20 -6.10 3.36
N SER A 96 -14.97 -6.44 2.33
CA SER A 96 -15.44 -5.48 1.33
C SER A 96 -16.26 -4.35 1.94
N GLN A 97 -17.10 -4.63 2.93
CA GLN A 97 -17.85 -3.59 3.65
C GLN A 97 -16.92 -2.69 4.48
N ILE A 98 -15.93 -3.27 5.15
CA ILE A 98 -14.95 -2.52 5.96
C ILE A 98 -14.10 -1.61 5.07
N LEU A 99 -13.59 -2.14 3.95
CA LEU A 99 -12.85 -1.37 2.94
C LEU A 99 -13.71 -0.20 2.45
N LYS A 100 -14.97 -0.47 2.09
CA LYS A 100 -15.86 0.61 1.64
C LYS A 100 -16.04 1.71 2.68
N LYS A 101 -16.33 1.33 3.93
CA LYS A 101 -16.46 2.28 5.04
C LYS A 101 -15.19 3.11 5.27
N ASN A 102 -14.03 2.54 4.99
CA ASN A 102 -12.72 3.19 5.12
C ASN A 102 -12.30 4.00 3.87
N GLY A 103 -13.21 4.22 2.91
CA GLY A 103 -13.03 5.17 1.81
C GLY A 103 -12.42 4.60 0.53
N PHE A 104 -12.32 3.27 0.40
CA PHE A 104 -11.87 2.64 -0.84
C PHE A 104 -12.95 2.76 -1.92
N LYS A 105 -12.59 3.31 -3.09
CA LYS A 105 -13.57 3.67 -4.13
C LYS A 105 -14.06 2.50 -4.95
N GLU A 106 -13.19 1.51 -5.17
CA GLU A 106 -13.46 0.34 -6.01
C GLU A 106 -13.08 -0.93 -5.25
N VAL A 107 -14.07 -1.78 -4.96
CA VAL A 107 -13.87 -3.02 -4.18
C VAL A 107 -14.61 -4.18 -4.84
N TYR A 108 -13.86 -5.12 -5.39
CA TYR A 108 -14.37 -6.29 -6.10
C TYR A 108 -14.07 -7.56 -5.30
N ASN A 109 -15.11 -8.29 -4.94
CA ASN A 109 -15.01 -9.52 -4.15
C ASN A 109 -15.02 -10.75 -5.08
N LEU A 110 -14.08 -11.68 -4.89
CA LEU A 110 -14.08 -12.96 -5.62
C LEU A 110 -15.24 -13.84 -5.17
N ASP A 111 -16.21 -14.05 -6.04
CA ASP A 111 -17.28 -15.01 -5.78
C ASP A 111 -16.74 -16.45 -5.71
N GLY A 112 -17.18 -17.19 -4.69
CA GLY A 112 -16.64 -18.51 -4.35
C GLY A 112 -15.21 -18.53 -3.79
N GLY A 113 -14.56 -17.37 -3.60
CA GLY A 113 -13.22 -17.24 -3.01
C GLY A 113 -12.12 -18.02 -3.75
N ILE A 114 -11.00 -18.29 -3.07
CA ILE A 114 -9.88 -19.04 -3.66
C ILE A 114 -10.25 -20.47 -4.06
N LEU A 115 -11.33 -21.05 -3.51
CA LEU A 115 -11.84 -22.35 -3.97
C LEU A 115 -12.33 -22.29 -5.42
N SER A 116 -12.96 -21.18 -5.84
CA SER A 116 -13.38 -21.00 -7.24
C SER A 116 -12.18 -20.80 -8.16
N TRP A 117 -11.14 -20.12 -7.68
CA TRP A 117 -9.84 -19.97 -8.36
C TRP A 117 -9.18 -21.33 -8.63
N GLN A 118 -9.08 -22.18 -7.61
CA GLN A 118 -8.52 -23.53 -7.75
C GLN A 118 -9.36 -24.40 -8.67
N LYS A 119 -10.69 -24.35 -8.56
CA LYS A 119 -11.61 -25.09 -9.44
C LYS A 119 -11.47 -24.66 -10.92
N ALA A 120 -11.16 -23.39 -11.16
CA ALA A 120 -10.89 -22.87 -12.50
C ALA A 120 -9.50 -23.28 -13.04
N GLY A 121 -8.67 -23.96 -12.25
CA GLY A 121 -7.34 -24.42 -12.66
C GLY A 121 -6.28 -23.32 -12.64
N PHE A 122 -6.51 -22.20 -11.95
CA PHE A 122 -5.53 -21.13 -11.84
C PHE A 122 -4.49 -21.43 -10.75
N ASN A 123 -3.25 -21.05 -11.01
CA ASN A 123 -2.10 -21.34 -10.15
C ASN A 123 -2.18 -20.59 -8.82
N LEU A 124 -1.56 -21.18 -7.79
CA LEU A 124 -1.32 -20.55 -6.49
C LEU A 124 0.17 -20.50 -6.22
N GLU A 125 0.60 -19.45 -5.53
CA GLU A 125 1.91 -19.35 -4.92
C GLU A 125 1.90 -19.85 -3.49
N THR A 126 3.05 -20.33 -3.02
CA THR A 126 3.27 -20.71 -1.63
C THR A 126 4.38 -19.84 -1.04
N SER A 127 4.23 -19.38 0.20
CA SER A 127 5.31 -18.66 0.89
C SER A 127 5.98 -19.57 1.91
N LYS A 128 7.32 -19.63 1.88
CA LYS A 128 8.11 -20.40 2.86
C LYS A 128 8.18 -19.72 4.22
N GLU A 129 7.92 -18.42 4.28
CA GLU A 129 8.00 -17.62 5.50
C GLU A 129 6.62 -17.18 5.97
N VAL A 130 6.42 -17.23 7.29
CA VAL A 130 5.33 -16.53 7.97
C VAL A 130 5.62 -15.04 7.82
N VAL A 131 4.62 -14.28 7.39
CA VAL A 131 4.71 -12.82 7.24
C VAL A 131 4.93 -12.19 8.62
N THR A 132 6.19 -12.07 9.05
CA THR A 132 6.59 -11.38 10.27
C THR A 132 7.64 -10.35 9.93
N SER A 133 7.41 -9.09 10.29
CA SER A 133 8.38 -8.02 10.24
C SER A 133 9.56 -8.36 11.17
N SER A 134 10.71 -8.69 10.60
CA SER A 134 11.96 -8.92 11.34
C SER A 134 12.88 -7.70 11.37
N THR A 135 12.45 -6.58 10.76
CA THR A 135 13.22 -5.33 10.75
C THR A 135 13.17 -4.68 12.14
N PRO A 136 14.34 -4.46 12.78
CA PRO A 136 14.40 -3.72 14.04
C PRO A 136 13.72 -2.36 13.94
N GLU A 137 13.16 -1.88 15.04
CA GLU A 137 12.65 -0.52 15.14
C GLU A 137 13.76 0.50 14.80
N LEU A 138 13.42 1.49 13.97
CA LEU A 138 14.23 2.68 13.74
C LEU A 138 13.54 3.88 14.38
N THR A 139 14.20 4.51 15.33
CA THR A 139 13.67 5.69 16.03
C THR A 139 14.00 6.99 15.28
N SER A 140 13.28 8.08 15.60
CA SER A 140 13.59 9.42 15.08
C SER A 140 15.00 9.87 15.40
N ASN A 141 15.54 9.50 16.57
CA ASN A 141 16.89 9.85 16.96
C ASN A 141 17.94 9.13 16.13
N GLU A 142 17.72 7.85 15.81
CA GLU A 142 18.62 7.08 14.97
C GLU A 142 18.59 7.57 13.52
N LEU A 143 17.39 7.80 12.97
CA LEU A 143 17.29 8.39 11.63
C LEU A 143 17.96 9.76 11.57
N ASN A 144 17.76 10.62 12.57
CA ASN A 144 18.42 11.92 12.65
C ASN A 144 19.96 11.82 12.66
N LYS A 145 20.53 10.78 13.28
CA LYS A 145 21.99 10.54 13.22
C LYS A 145 22.41 10.16 11.80
N ILE A 146 21.67 9.26 11.15
CA ILE A 146 21.93 8.82 9.77
C ILE A 146 21.86 10.00 8.79
N LEU A 147 20.83 10.85 8.92
CA LEU A 147 20.64 12.04 8.09
C LEU A 147 21.74 13.09 8.26
N LYS A 148 22.43 13.13 9.41
CA LYS A 148 23.56 14.04 9.66
C LYS A 148 24.88 13.52 9.11
N THR A 149 25.06 12.20 9.06
CA THR A 149 26.33 11.58 8.65
C THR A 149 26.37 11.18 7.18
N ASN A 150 25.21 11.17 6.51
CA ASN A 150 25.09 10.80 5.10
C ASN A 150 24.52 11.95 4.29
N LYS A 151 25.19 12.26 3.17
CA LYS A 151 24.79 13.35 2.27
C LYS A 151 23.43 13.10 1.61
N LEU A 152 23.16 11.86 1.19
CA LEU A 152 21.93 11.49 0.49
C LEU A 152 21.37 10.18 1.09
N VAL A 153 20.14 10.24 1.61
CA VAL A 153 19.47 9.12 2.30
C VAL A 153 18.11 8.85 1.66
N LEU A 154 17.90 7.61 1.19
CA LEU A 154 16.61 7.13 0.69
C LEU A 154 15.95 6.28 1.77
N CYS A 155 14.80 6.73 2.27
CA CYS A 155 13.97 5.96 3.20
C CYS A 155 12.85 5.26 2.44
N ASP A 156 12.72 3.95 2.60
CA ASP A 156 11.65 3.09 2.09
C ASP A 156 10.77 2.63 3.26
N PHE A 157 9.59 3.23 3.39
CA PHE A 157 8.59 2.84 4.38
C PHE A 157 7.73 1.71 3.82
N ASN A 158 7.80 0.53 4.45
CA ASN A 158 7.21 -0.70 3.97
C ASN A 158 6.58 -1.54 5.10
N ALA A 159 6.04 -2.71 4.75
CA ALA A 159 5.62 -3.74 5.69
C ALA A 159 5.66 -5.12 5.03
N ALA A 160 5.87 -6.18 5.83
CA ALA A 160 5.99 -7.54 5.33
C ALA A 160 4.72 -8.07 4.63
N TRP A 161 3.53 -7.57 4.99
CA TRP A 161 2.26 -7.98 4.38
C TRP A 161 1.93 -7.26 3.07
N CYS A 162 2.67 -6.20 2.73
CA CYS A 162 2.39 -5.31 1.61
C CYS A 162 3.00 -5.86 0.30
N ALA A 163 2.17 -6.39 -0.61
CA ALA A 163 2.67 -6.92 -1.88
C ALA A 163 3.31 -5.84 -2.79
N PRO A 164 2.75 -4.61 -2.93
CA PRO A 164 3.43 -3.55 -3.66
C PRO A 164 4.80 -3.20 -3.08
N CYS A 165 5.00 -3.34 -1.76
CA CYS A 165 6.29 -3.15 -1.11
C CYS A 165 7.27 -4.27 -1.49
N LYS A 166 6.81 -5.54 -1.50
CA LYS A 166 7.60 -6.68 -1.98
C LYS A 166 8.03 -6.52 -3.44
N GLN A 167 7.16 -5.98 -4.29
CA GLN A 167 7.50 -5.65 -5.68
C GLN A 167 8.63 -4.61 -5.78
N MET A 168 8.70 -3.67 -4.83
CA MET A 168 9.74 -2.64 -4.80
C MET A 168 11.09 -3.15 -4.30
N LEU A 169 11.14 -4.23 -3.50
CA LEU A 169 12.39 -4.79 -2.96
C LEU A 169 13.52 -4.95 -3.99
N PRO A 170 13.34 -5.65 -5.14
CA PRO A 170 14.40 -5.79 -6.12
C PRO A 170 14.85 -4.46 -6.73
N ILE A 171 13.94 -3.49 -6.86
CA ILE A 171 14.26 -2.14 -7.37
C ILE A 171 15.11 -1.38 -6.35
N ILE A 172 14.75 -1.45 -5.07
CA ILE A 172 15.48 -0.79 -3.98
C ILE A 172 16.87 -1.42 -3.80
N GLU A 173 16.98 -2.74 -3.82
CA GLU A 173 18.27 -3.45 -3.71
C GLU A 173 19.19 -3.17 -4.88
N LYS A 174 18.65 -3.16 -6.10
CA LYS A 174 19.41 -2.77 -7.28
C LYS A 174 19.90 -1.33 -7.18
N THR A 175 19.03 -0.43 -6.72
CA THR A 175 19.37 0.99 -6.53
C THR A 175 20.47 1.19 -5.49
N GLU A 176 20.36 0.51 -4.34
CA GLU A 176 21.39 0.51 -3.30
C GLU A 176 22.74 0.00 -3.83
N THR A 177 22.71 -1.04 -4.66
CA THR A 177 23.90 -1.63 -5.30
C THR A 177 24.54 -0.67 -6.30
N ASP A 178 23.77 -0.08 -7.22
CA ASP A 178 24.29 0.77 -8.29
C ASP A 178 24.80 2.13 -7.78
N PHE A 179 24.25 2.61 -6.67
CA PHE A 179 24.62 3.86 -6.01
C PHE A 179 25.39 3.63 -4.71
N LYS A 180 26.03 2.46 -4.57
CA LYS A 180 26.85 2.12 -3.41
C LYS A 180 27.82 3.26 -3.09
N SER A 181 27.95 3.56 -1.80
CA SER A 181 28.76 4.67 -1.27
C SER A 181 28.31 6.09 -1.65
N LYS A 182 27.31 6.26 -2.53
CA LYS A 182 26.74 7.57 -2.89
C LYS A 182 25.43 7.86 -2.16
N ILE A 183 24.68 6.82 -1.83
CA ILE A 183 23.45 6.91 -1.04
C ILE A 183 23.52 5.97 0.17
N ASN A 184 22.73 6.31 1.17
CA ASN A 184 22.39 5.43 2.27
C ASN A 184 20.90 5.05 2.14
N VAL A 185 20.58 3.76 2.15
CA VAL A 185 19.19 3.28 2.05
C VAL A 185 18.72 2.81 3.42
N GLN A 186 17.56 3.27 3.85
CA GLN A 186 16.90 2.88 5.08
C GLN A 186 15.56 2.21 4.76
N LYS A 187 15.50 0.88 4.91
CA LYS A 187 14.24 0.11 4.81
C LYS A 187 13.57 0.14 6.19
N ILE A 188 12.43 0.80 6.30
CA ILE A 188 11.75 1.11 7.56
C ILE A 188 10.42 0.38 7.58
N ASP A 189 10.28 -0.59 8.47
CA ASP A 189 9.00 -1.25 8.70
C ASP A 189 8.10 -0.33 9.53
N ILE A 190 6.93 -0.01 8.99
CA ILE A 190 5.98 0.91 9.63
C ILE A 190 5.30 0.31 10.86
N GLU A 191 5.26 -1.02 10.98
CA GLU A 191 4.71 -1.70 12.16
C GLU A 191 5.68 -1.61 13.33
N SER A 192 6.99 -1.78 13.10
CA SER A 192 8.00 -1.63 14.16
C SER A 192 8.37 -0.16 14.43
N SER A 193 8.22 0.73 13.45
CA SER A 193 8.66 2.14 13.53
C SER A 193 7.49 3.12 13.37
N SER A 194 6.37 2.87 14.07
CA SER A 194 5.10 3.58 13.84
C SER A 194 5.16 5.09 14.15
N GLU A 195 5.88 5.46 15.21
CA GLU A 195 6.10 6.82 15.68
C GLU A 195 6.93 7.61 14.67
N LEU A 196 7.97 6.95 14.13
CA LEU A 196 8.81 7.51 13.08
C LEU A 196 7.96 7.80 11.84
N ALA A 197 7.20 6.83 11.35
CA ALA A 197 6.35 7.00 10.17
C ALA A 197 5.34 8.15 10.34
N LYS A 198 4.68 8.24 11.50
CA LYS A 198 3.79 9.36 11.85
C LYS A 198 4.51 10.70 11.81
N SER A 199 5.73 10.78 12.35
CA SER A 199 6.50 12.03 12.38
C SER A 199 6.84 12.58 10.98
N TYR A 200 6.91 11.69 9.98
CA TYR A 200 7.14 12.04 8.58
C TYR A 200 5.87 12.11 7.73
N ASN A 201 4.69 12.01 8.35
CA ASN A 201 3.37 11.98 7.69
C ASN A 201 3.21 10.81 6.69
N VAL A 202 3.84 9.67 6.98
CA VAL A 202 3.67 8.46 6.17
C VAL A 202 2.40 7.74 6.61
N PHE A 203 1.34 7.85 5.80
CA PHE A 203 0.03 7.24 6.04
C PHE A 203 -0.39 6.22 4.98
N SER A 204 0.49 5.92 4.03
CA SER A 204 0.31 4.87 3.04
C SER A 204 1.64 4.17 2.76
N ILE A 205 1.61 2.94 2.27
CA ILE A 205 2.83 2.21 1.86
C ILE A 205 2.66 1.54 0.48
N PRO A 206 3.76 1.34 -0.29
CA PRO A 206 5.11 1.84 0.00
C PRO A 206 5.18 3.37 -0.09
N THR A 207 6.02 3.98 0.72
CA THR A 207 6.33 5.43 0.65
C THR A 207 7.82 5.64 0.68
N PHE A 208 8.32 6.43 -0.26
CA PHE A 208 9.74 6.74 -0.40
C PHE A 208 10.00 8.20 -0.07
N LEU A 209 10.96 8.47 0.81
CA LEU A 209 11.43 9.82 1.12
C LEU A 209 12.91 9.91 0.76
N LEU A 210 13.33 10.97 0.07
CA LEU A 210 14.73 11.26 -0.18
C LEU A 210 15.15 12.49 0.61
N PHE A 211 16.25 12.37 1.34
CA PHE A 211 16.86 13.44 2.11
C PHE A 211 18.23 13.79 1.54
N LYS A 212 18.49 15.08 1.33
CA LYS A 212 19.81 15.61 0.97
C LYS A 212 20.25 16.58 2.06
N ASP A 213 21.44 16.36 2.61
CA ASP A 213 22.03 17.19 3.69
C ASP A 213 21.05 17.38 4.87
N GLY A 214 20.38 16.29 5.26
CA GLY A 214 19.38 16.26 6.33
C GLY A 214 18.02 16.88 6.01
N LYS A 215 17.79 17.39 4.80
CA LYS A 215 16.52 18.01 4.38
C LYS A 215 15.77 17.09 3.41
N LYS A 216 14.45 16.91 3.61
CA LYS A 216 13.60 16.17 2.65
C LYS A 216 13.55 16.95 1.33
N VAL A 217 14.00 16.33 0.25
CA VAL A 217 14.05 16.92 -1.11
C VAL A 217 13.09 16.26 -2.09
N TRP A 218 12.60 15.06 -1.78
CA TRP A 218 11.64 14.34 -2.61
C TRP A 218 10.84 13.33 -1.80
N GLU A 219 9.63 13.04 -2.28
CA GLU A 219 8.71 12.07 -1.70
C GLU A 219 7.88 11.42 -2.80
N LYS A 220 7.56 10.13 -2.64
CA LYS A 220 6.65 9.39 -3.51
C LYS A 220 5.86 8.36 -2.73
N ASN A 221 4.54 8.42 -2.90
CA ASN A 221 3.62 7.37 -2.45
C ASN A 221 3.40 6.36 -3.58
N GLY A 222 3.45 5.07 -3.26
CA GLY A 222 3.24 3.97 -4.19
C GLY A 222 4.48 3.58 -5.01
N VAL A 223 4.29 2.57 -5.86
CA VAL A 223 5.35 2.02 -6.73
C VAL A 223 5.93 3.07 -7.69
N ILE A 224 7.19 2.85 -8.05
CA ILE A 224 7.97 3.66 -9.00
C ILE A 224 8.90 2.73 -9.79
N SER A 225 9.15 3.04 -11.07
CA SER A 225 10.10 2.25 -11.85
C SER A 225 11.55 2.51 -11.40
N TYR A 226 12.44 1.55 -11.69
CA TYR A 226 13.87 1.71 -11.45
C TYR A 226 14.43 2.94 -12.19
N VAL A 227 14.03 3.16 -13.45
CA VAL A 227 14.53 4.28 -14.25
C VAL A 227 14.19 5.61 -13.58
N GLU A 228 12.91 5.82 -13.25
CA GLU A 228 12.45 7.05 -12.60
C GLU A 228 13.13 7.27 -11.23
N LEU A 229 13.23 6.22 -10.40
CA LEU A 229 13.89 6.32 -9.10
C LEU A 229 15.36 6.74 -9.23
N THR A 230 16.09 6.15 -10.18
CA THR A 230 17.52 6.48 -10.37
C THR A 230 17.74 7.86 -10.99
N GLU A 231 16.81 8.38 -11.79
CA GLU A 231 16.85 9.76 -12.27
C GLU A 231 16.72 10.76 -11.11
N ILE A 232 15.79 10.50 -10.19
CA ILE A 232 15.63 11.32 -8.97
C ILE A 232 16.90 11.29 -8.12
N ILE A 233 17.53 10.12 -7.95
CA ILE A 233 18.79 10.00 -7.21
C ILE A 233 19.89 10.79 -7.90
N LYS A 234 20.10 10.60 -9.21
CA LYS A 234 21.14 11.29 -9.99
C LYS A 234 21.00 12.81 -9.92
N LYS A 235 19.77 13.34 -9.95
CA LYS A 235 19.49 14.78 -9.81
C LYS A 235 19.91 15.34 -8.45
N ASN A 236 20.02 14.51 -7.42
CA ASN A 236 20.29 14.91 -6.04
C ASN A 236 21.67 14.52 -5.51
N LEU A 237 22.50 13.79 -6.26
CA LEU A 237 23.92 13.60 -5.93
C LEU A 237 24.68 14.94 -5.83
#